data_AF-A0A962IM54-F1
#
_entry.id   AF-A0A962IM54-F1
#
_cell.length_a   1.000
_cell.length_b   1.000
_cell.length_c   1.000
_cell.angle_alpha   90.00
_cell.angle_beta   90.00
_cell.angle_gamma   90.00
#
_symmetry.space_group_name_H-M   'P 1'
#
loop_
_entity.id
_entity.type
_entity.pdbx_description
1 polymer ?
#
loop_
_entity_poly.entity_id
_entity_poly.type
_entity_poly.pdbx_seq_one_letter_code
_entity_poly.pdbx_strand_id
1 'polypeptide(L)'
;PFRVTRNSELLVDEEDVENLATALRDELHERGFADAVRLEVSATCPRTMVRFLTRHFELTEAEVYRCHGPVNLNRVMAIHEMVDRPELKFPPFTARLHPAASPSSGSMFEHLGRQDLLLHHPFDSFATVAEFVRQAANDPQVLAIKQTLYRTGKQSVLVNYLI
;
A
#
# COMPACT_ATOMS: atom_id res chain seq x y z
N PRO A 1 -5.88 -26.86 4.73
CA PRO A 1 -5.73 -25.44 4.33
C PRO A 1 -4.95 -25.37 3.01
N PHE A 2 -5.28 -24.39 2.16
CA PHE A 2 -4.54 -24.11 0.93
C PHE A 2 -4.52 -22.60 0.67
N ARG A 3 -3.60 -22.15 -0.19
CA ARG A 3 -3.53 -20.78 -0.71
C ARG A 3 -3.26 -20.83 -2.19
N VAL A 4 -4.04 -20.07 -2.96
CA VAL A 4 -3.77 -19.82 -4.37
C VAL A 4 -3.14 -18.45 -4.50
N THR A 5 -2.10 -18.34 -5.32
CA THR A 5 -1.57 -17.06 -5.80
C THR A 5 -1.94 -16.93 -7.26
N ARG A 6 -2.47 -15.77 -7.63
CA ARG A 6 -2.85 -15.43 -9.00
C ARG A 6 -1.87 -14.41 -9.56
N ASN A 7 -1.71 -14.43 -10.88
CA ASN A 7 -0.95 -13.38 -11.56
C ASN A 7 -1.59 -12.01 -11.26
N SER A 8 -0.79 -10.97 -11.32
CA SER A 8 -1.25 -9.60 -11.17
C SER A 8 -0.72 -8.67 -12.25
N GLU A 9 -0.23 -9.25 -13.33
CA GLU A 9 0.07 -8.53 -14.55
C GLU A 9 -1.21 -7.85 -15.05
N LEU A 10 -1.08 -6.57 -15.40
CA LEU A 10 -2.15 -5.76 -15.96
C LEU A 10 -1.81 -5.65 -17.45
N LEU A 11 -2.65 -6.21 -18.31
CA LEU A 11 -2.48 -6.11 -19.76
C LEU A 11 -3.33 -4.93 -20.23
N VAL A 12 -2.80 -3.72 -20.09
CA VAL A 12 -3.45 -2.52 -20.65
C VAL A 12 -2.72 -2.16 -21.94
N ASP A 13 -3.40 -2.32 -23.07
CA ASP A 13 -2.85 -1.91 -24.36
C ASP A 13 -2.92 -0.38 -24.47
N GLU A 14 -1.80 0.30 -24.23
CA GLU A 14 -1.75 1.76 -24.25
C GLU A 14 -2.06 2.38 -25.63
N GLU A 15 -1.97 1.59 -26.72
CA GLU A 15 -2.25 2.07 -28.08
C GLU A 15 -3.76 2.08 -28.41
N ASP A 16 -4.56 1.27 -27.71
CA ASP A 16 -5.99 1.06 -27.99
C ASP A 16 -6.95 1.81 -27.04
N VAL A 17 -6.44 2.56 -26.04
CA VAL A 17 -7.31 3.23 -25.04
C VAL A 17 -7.19 4.76 -25.05
N GLU A 18 -8.29 5.44 -25.37
CA GLU A 18 -8.41 6.91 -25.28
C GLU A 18 -8.30 7.44 -23.83
N ASN A 19 -8.59 6.61 -22.82
CA ASN A 19 -8.54 6.95 -21.41
C ASN A 19 -7.95 5.82 -20.55
N LEU A 20 -6.62 5.86 -20.39
CA LEU A 20 -5.83 4.92 -19.59
C LEU A 20 -6.35 4.73 -18.16
N ALA A 21 -6.85 5.78 -17.51
CA ALA A 21 -7.36 5.71 -16.13
C ALA A 21 -8.63 4.86 -16.02
N THR A 22 -9.47 4.89 -17.05
CA THR A 22 -10.69 4.08 -17.12
C THR A 22 -10.34 2.62 -17.35
N ALA A 23 -9.47 2.32 -18.31
CA ALA A 23 -9.01 0.95 -18.56
C ALA A 23 -8.31 0.33 -17.34
N LEU A 24 -7.43 1.07 -16.66
CA LEU A 24 -6.79 0.58 -15.43
C LEU A 24 -7.80 0.24 -14.32
N ARG A 25 -8.86 1.04 -14.17
CA ARG A 25 -9.89 0.79 -13.15
C ARG A 25 -10.69 -0.48 -13.44
N ASP A 26 -10.99 -0.71 -14.70
CA ASP A 26 -11.79 -1.86 -15.13
C ASP A 26 -10.93 -3.15 -15.04
N GLU A 27 -9.68 -3.11 -15.49
CA GLU A 27 -8.70 -4.20 -15.32
C GLU A 27 -8.44 -4.53 -13.83
N LEU A 28 -8.39 -3.51 -12.95
CA LEU A 28 -8.26 -3.71 -11.51
C LEU A 28 -9.45 -4.44 -10.88
N HIS A 29 -10.67 -4.32 -11.44
CA HIS A 29 -11.81 -5.11 -11.01
C HIS A 29 -11.68 -6.58 -11.44
N GLU A 30 -11.13 -6.82 -12.63
CA GLU A 30 -10.94 -8.16 -13.18
C GLU A 30 -9.73 -8.90 -12.59
N ARG A 31 -8.80 -8.20 -11.93
CA ARG A 31 -7.63 -8.78 -11.24
C ARG A 31 -7.97 -9.94 -10.29
N GLY A 32 -9.19 -9.99 -9.76
CA GLY A 32 -9.68 -11.11 -8.97
C GLY A 32 -9.78 -12.44 -9.74
N PHE A 33 -9.83 -12.40 -11.07
CA PHE A 33 -10.01 -13.52 -11.99
C PHE A 33 -8.75 -13.93 -12.76
N ALA A 34 -7.62 -13.24 -12.55
CA ALA A 34 -6.35 -13.57 -13.19
C ALA A 34 -5.92 -15.03 -12.92
N ASP A 35 -5.14 -15.58 -13.86
CA ASP A 35 -4.73 -16.97 -13.82
C ASP A 35 -4.03 -17.34 -12.52
N ALA A 36 -4.38 -18.50 -11.98
CA ALA A 36 -3.64 -19.07 -10.87
C ALA A 36 -2.24 -19.45 -11.36
N VAL A 37 -1.22 -19.08 -10.57
CA VAL A 37 0.20 -19.37 -10.91
C VAL A 37 0.89 -20.19 -9.82
N ARG A 38 0.24 -20.36 -8.66
CA ARG A 38 0.81 -21.14 -7.56
C ARG A 38 -0.27 -21.66 -6.62
N LEU A 39 -0.16 -22.93 -6.24
CA LEU A 39 -0.95 -23.54 -5.19
C LEU A 39 -0.07 -24.00 -4.04
N GLU A 40 -0.26 -23.41 -2.86
CA GLU A 40 0.35 -23.85 -1.62
C GLU A 40 -0.64 -24.72 -0.82
N VAL A 41 -0.23 -25.91 -0.41
CA VAL A 41 -1.05 -26.85 0.38
C VAL A 41 -0.26 -27.39 1.56
N SER A 42 -0.95 -27.85 2.60
CA SER A 42 -0.30 -28.61 3.69
C SER A 42 0.44 -29.83 3.13
N ALA A 43 1.61 -30.16 3.67
CA ALA A 43 2.35 -31.37 3.32
C ALA A 43 1.49 -32.64 3.49
N THR A 44 0.60 -32.66 4.49
CA THR A 44 -0.35 -33.76 4.76
C THR A 44 -1.60 -33.76 3.88
N CYS A 45 -1.71 -32.83 2.92
CA CYS A 45 -2.87 -32.73 2.04
C CYS A 45 -2.99 -33.98 1.13
N PRO A 46 -4.15 -34.68 1.14
CA PRO A 46 -4.35 -35.87 0.32
C PRO A 46 -4.15 -35.61 -1.17
N ARG A 47 -3.56 -36.58 -1.89
CA ARG A 47 -3.32 -36.46 -3.34
C ARG A 47 -4.60 -36.24 -4.15
N THR A 48 -5.73 -36.80 -3.71
CA THR A 48 -7.05 -36.58 -4.33
C THR A 48 -7.46 -35.11 -4.27
N MET A 49 -7.28 -34.47 -3.12
CA MET A 49 -7.58 -33.05 -2.92
C MET A 49 -6.64 -32.16 -3.73
N VAL A 50 -5.34 -32.48 -3.76
CA VAL A 50 -4.38 -31.73 -4.59
C VAL A 50 -4.77 -31.79 -6.06
N ARG A 51 -5.10 -32.98 -6.60
CA ARG A 51 -5.57 -33.11 -7.99
C ARG A 51 -6.87 -32.36 -8.28
N PHE A 52 -7.80 -32.34 -7.32
CA PHE A 52 -9.02 -31.58 -7.44
C PHE A 52 -8.73 -30.09 -7.57
N LEU A 53 -7.89 -29.55 -6.68
CA LEU A 53 -7.52 -28.14 -6.67
C LEU A 53 -6.71 -27.74 -7.91
N THR A 54 -5.72 -28.55 -8.32
CA THR A 54 -4.93 -28.25 -9.53
C THR A 54 -5.80 -28.26 -10.78
N ARG A 55 -6.76 -29.19 -10.90
CA ARG A 55 -7.71 -29.18 -12.02
C ARG A 55 -8.64 -27.97 -11.98
N HIS A 56 -9.13 -27.59 -10.82
CA HIS A 56 -10.04 -26.44 -10.69
C HIS A 56 -9.36 -25.10 -10.99
N PHE A 57 -8.08 -24.97 -10.65
CA PHE A 57 -7.30 -23.76 -10.89
C PHE A 57 -6.41 -23.83 -12.15
N GLU A 58 -6.57 -24.88 -12.96
CA GLU A 58 -5.82 -25.09 -14.20
C GLU A 58 -4.28 -25.07 -14.01
N LEU A 59 -3.82 -25.59 -12.88
CA LEU A 59 -2.42 -25.66 -12.50
C LEU A 59 -1.79 -27.01 -12.82
N THR A 60 -0.50 -26.99 -13.10
CA THR A 60 0.39 -28.15 -13.23
C THR A 60 0.95 -28.58 -11.87
N GLU A 61 1.51 -29.78 -11.79
CA GLU A 61 2.14 -30.28 -10.56
C GLU A 61 3.38 -29.45 -10.16
N ALA A 62 4.08 -28.83 -11.13
CA ALA A 62 5.23 -27.98 -10.88
C ALA A 62 4.88 -26.70 -10.11
N GLU A 63 3.62 -26.26 -10.18
CA GLU A 63 3.12 -25.06 -9.49
C GLU A 63 2.55 -25.37 -8.09
N VAL A 64 2.63 -26.64 -7.66
CA VAL A 64 2.15 -27.09 -6.35
C VAL A 64 3.27 -27.15 -5.33
N TYR A 65 3.13 -26.37 -4.27
CA TYR A 65 4.06 -26.30 -3.16
C TYR A 65 3.45 -26.96 -1.93
N ARG A 66 4.12 -28.01 -1.43
CA ARG A 66 3.74 -28.70 -0.20
C ARG A 66 4.47 -28.10 1.00
N CYS A 67 3.73 -27.41 1.86
CA CYS A 67 4.26 -26.72 3.02
C CYS A 67 4.37 -27.67 4.22
N HIS A 68 5.58 -27.86 4.73
CA HIS A 68 5.84 -28.51 6.02
C HIS A 68 5.65 -27.49 7.17
N GLY A 69 4.40 -27.08 7.39
CA GLY A 69 4.04 -26.04 8.36
C GLY A 69 2.75 -25.30 7.97
N PRO A 70 2.45 -24.15 8.59
CA PRO A 70 1.30 -23.34 8.23
C PRO A 70 1.36 -22.89 6.77
N VAL A 71 0.27 -23.13 6.03
CA VAL A 71 0.07 -22.50 4.72
C VAL A 71 -0.17 -21.01 4.95
N ASN A 72 0.43 -20.15 4.10
CA ASN A 72 0.39 -18.69 4.25
C ASN A 72 1.10 -18.19 5.52
N LEU A 73 2.43 -18.38 5.57
CA LEU A 73 3.25 -17.99 6.72
C LEU A 73 3.17 -16.49 7.06
N ASN A 74 2.84 -15.62 6.11
CA ASN A 74 2.64 -14.19 6.35
C ASN A 74 1.60 -13.90 7.45
N ARG A 75 0.66 -14.83 7.70
CA ARG A 75 -0.31 -14.69 8.80
C ARG A 75 0.34 -14.66 10.18
N VAL A 76 1.57 -15.15 10.33
CA VAL A 76 2.35 -15.06 11.58
C VAL A 76 2.58 -13.59 11.98
N MET A 77 2.60 -12.65 11.02
CA MET A 77 2.71 -11.23 11.33
C MET A 77 1.57 -10.73 12.23
N ALA A 78 0.38 -11.34 12.16
CA ALA A 78 -0.74 -10.97 13.02
C ALA A 78 -0.49 -11.30 14.51
N ILE A 79 0.39 -12.28 14.80
CA ILE A 79 0.74 -12.66 16.17
C ILE A 79 1.36 -11.47 16.91
N HIS A 80 2.13 -10.62 16.22
CA HIS A 80 2.70 -9.40 16.80
C HIS A 80 1.63 -8.50 17.45
N GLU A 81 0.47 -8.35 16.82
CA GLU A 81 -0.63 -7.52 17.32
C GLU A 81 -1.47 -8.24 18.40
N MET A 82 -1.54 -9.57 18.36
CA MET A 82 -2.37 -10.36 19.29
C MET A 82 -1.73 -10.56 20.67
N VAL A 83 -0.43 -10.32 20.81
CA VAL A 83 0.34 -10.62 22.02
C VAL A 83 0.73 -9.33 22.74
N ASP A 84 0.33 -9.17 24.00
CA ASP A 84 0.71 -8.03 24.84
C ASP A 84 2.03 -8.30 25.60
N ARG A 85 3.14 -8.19 24.87
CA ARG A 85 4.51 -8.41 25.38
C ARG A 85 5.43 -7.29 24.88
N PRO A 86 5.34 -6.07 25.43
CA PRO A 86 6.06 -4.89 24.91
C PRO A 86 7.58 -5.07 24.91
N GLU A 87 8.14 -5.88 25.80
CA GLU A 87 9.57 -6.20 25.86
C GLU A 87 10.06 -7.06 24.69
N LEU A 88 9.14 -7.70 23.96
CA LEU A 88 9.43 -8.45 22.73
C LEU A 88 9.14 -7.63 21.47
N LYS A 89 8.73 -6.36 21.61
CA LYS A 89 8.37 -5.48 20.50
C LYS A 89 9.39 -4.34 20.38
N PHE A 90 9.46 -3.74 19.20
CA PHE A 90 10.22 -2.51 19.04
C PHE A 90 9.61 -1.40 19.91
N PRO A 91 10.44 -0.55 20.53
CA PRO A 91 9.92 0.59 21.27
C PRO A 91 9.13 1.50 20.32
N PRO A 92 8.02 2.10 20.79
CA PRO A 92 7.27 3.04 19.97
C PRO A 92 8.17 4.20 19.57
N PHE A 93 8.10 4.57 18.29
CA PHE A 93 8.84 5.69 17.75
C PHE A 93 7.86 6.81 17.37
N THR A 94 8.06 7.99 17.95
CA THR A 94 7.29 9.19 17.59
C THR A 94 8.15 10.05 16.67
N ALA A 95 7.71 10.19 15.41
CA ALA A 95 8.38 11.06 14.44
C ALA A 95 8.34 12.52 14.90
N ARG A 96 9.44 13.25 14.65
CA ARG A 96 9.55 14.66 15.01
C ARG A 96 8.70 15.50 14.07
N LEU A 97 7.89 16.40 14.61
CA LEU A 97 7.21 17.40 13.80
C LEU A 97 8.19 18.54 13.51
N HIS A 98 8.39 18.91 12.24
CA HIS A 98 9.26 20.02 11.90
C HIS A 98 8.71 21.33 12.49
N PRO A 99 9.55 22.20 13.10
CA PRO A 99 9.07 23.43 13.75
C PRO A 99 8.22 24.33 12.85
N ALA A 100 8.52 24.38 11.55
CA ALA A 100 7.74 25.15 10.56
C ALA A 100 6.28 24.69 10.40
N ALA A 101 5.94 23.47 10.83
CA ALA A 101 4.56 22.97 10.86
C ALA A 101 3.84 23.27 12.17
N SER A 102 4.50 23.94 13.12
CA SER A 102 3.88 24.32 14.39
C SER A 102 2.88 25.46 14.17
N PRO A 103 1.66 25.41 14.74
CA PRO A 103 0.70 26.52 14.66
C PRO A 103 1.26 27.85 15.18
N SER A 104 2.23 27.78 16.11
CA SER A 104 2.89 28.96 16.69
C SER A 104 4.04 29.51 15.85
N SER A 105 4.45 28.83 14.77
CA SER A 105 5.64 29.21 13.99
C SER A 105 5.36 30.25 12.91
N GLY A 106 4.10 30.54 12.57
CA GLY A 106 3.74 31.39 11.43
C GLY A 106 3.51 30.57 10.17
N SER A 107 3.56 31.22 9.00
CA SER A 107 3.27 30.56 7.72
C SER A 107 4.42 29.63 7.27
N MET A 108 4.10 28.46 6.74
CA MET A 108 5.09 27.56 6.12
C MET A 108 5.75 28.21 4.90
N PHE A 109 5.02 29.06 4.18
CA PHE A 109 5.56 29.80 3.05
C PHE A 109 6.67 30.77 3.46
N GLU A 110 6.55 31.41 4.63
CA GLU A 110 7.60 32.28 5.17
C GLU A 110 8.88 31.50 5.52
N HIS A 111 8.73 30.28 6.04
CA HIS A 111 9.87 29.42 6.34
C HIS A 111 10.59 28.98 5.07
N LEU A 112 9.84 28.47 4.10
CA LEU A 112 10.37 28.02 2.81
C LEU A 112 10.98 29.18 2.01
N GLY A 113 10.46 30.40 2.16
CA GLY A 113 11.03 31.60 1.55
C GLY A 113 12.38 32.02 2.14
N ARG A 114 12.73 31.55 3.34
CA ARG A 114 14.01 31.86 4.01
C ARG A 114 15.06 30.77 3.79
N GLN A 115 14.66 29.50 3.75
CA GLN A 115 15.56 28.37 3.62
C GLN A 115 14.84 27.10 3.15
N ASP A 116 15.59 26.21 2.50
CA ASP A 116 15.12 24.88 2.14
C ASP A 116 14.83 24.03 3.38
N LEU A 117 13.80 23.18 3.30
CA LEU A 117 13.44 22.22 4.34
C LEU A 117 13.63 20.79 3.83
N LEU A 118 14.40 20.00 4.57
CA LEU A 118 14.60 18.57 4.32
C LEU A 118 13.90 17.75 5.40
N LEU A 119 13.11 16.75 4.99
CA LEU A 119 12.44 15.81 5.89
C LEU A 119 12.98 14.40 5.63
N HIS A 120 13.41 13.72 6.68
CA HIS A 120 13.89 12.34 6.60
C HIS A 120 12.87 11.40 7.23
N HIS A 121 12.05 10.77 6.40
CA HIS A 121 11.06 9.79 6.86
C HIS A 121 11.72 8.42 7.16
N PRO A 122 11.27 7.69 8.21
CA PRO A 122 10.14 7.98 9.08
C PRO A 122 10.47 8.87 10.30
N PHE A 123 11.69 9.41 10.41
CA PHE A 123 12.15 10.15 11.60
C PHE A 123 11.50 11.52 11.76
N ASP A 124 11.21 12.17 10.65
CA ASP A 124 10.40 13.39 10.59
C ASP A 124 8.98 13.04 10.15
N SER A 125 7.99 13.73 10.73
CA SER A 125 6.58 13.42 10.52
C SER A 125 6.11 13.88 9.15
N PHE A 126 5.40 13.00 8.44
CA PHE A 126 4.72 13.37 7.20
C PHE A 126 3.60 14.41 7.42
N ALA A 127 3.16 14.61 8.67
CA ALA A 127 2.24 15.69 9.03
C ALA A 127 2.76 17.08 8.64
N THR A 128 4.08 17.28 8.56
CA THR A 128 4.66 18.53 8.03
C THR A 128 4.27 18.75 6.56
N VAL A 129 4.32 17.72 5.72
CA VAL A 129 3.87 17.84 4.32
C VAL A 129 2.36 18.07 4.24
N ALA A 130 1.59 17.35 5.07
CA ALA A 130 0.14 17.52 5.12
C ALA A 130 -0.27 18.95 5.54
N GLU A 131 0.42 19.54 6.51
CA GLU A 131 0.17 20.92 6.95
C GLU A 131 0.52 21.93 5.86
N PHE A 132 1.60 21.71 5.10
CA PHE A 132 1.96 22.59 3.99
C PHE A 132 0.87 22.60 2.91
N VAL A 133 0.38 21.42 2.53
CA VAL A 133 -0.71 21.31 1.56
C VAL A 133 -2.01 21.92 2.11
N ARG A 134 -2.31 21.73 3.40
CA ARG A 134 -3.47 22.35 4.05
C ARG A 134 -3.39 23.88 4.01
N GLN A 135 -2.25 24.47 4.33
CA GLN A 135 -2.07 25.93 4.26
C GLN A 135 -2.21 26.41 2.81
N ALA A 136 -1.57 25.72 1.87
CA ALA A 136 -1.67 26.06 0.45
C ALA A 136 -3.10 26.03 -0.09
N ALA A 137 -3.91 25.05 0.32
CA ALA A 137 -5.30 24.94 -0.11
C ALA A 137 -6.21 26.05 0.44
N ASN A 138 -5.85 26.66 1.57
CA ASN A 138 -6.66 27.70 2.24
C ASN A 138 -6.12 29.12 2.02
N ASP A 139 -4.95 29.27 1.40
CA ASP A 139 -4.32 30.57 1.19
C ASP A 139 -4.88 31.25 -0.08
N PRO A 140 -5.54 32.42 0.03
CA PRO A 140 -6.09 33.13 -1.13
C PRO A 140 -5.02 33.61 -2.13
N GLN A 141 -3.74 33.62 -1.75
CA GLN A 141 -2.63 33.97 -2.64
C GLN A 141 -2.12 32.76 -3.46
N VAL A 142 -2.53 31.54 -3.12
CA VAL A 142 -2.15 30.34 -3.88
C VAL A 142 -3.06 30.19 -5.10
N LEU A 143 -2.48 30.35 -6.29
CA LEU A 143 -3.22 30.27 -7.55
C LEU A 143 -3.51 28.84 -8.01
N ALA A 144 -2.59 27.91 -7.73
CA ALA A 144 -2.71 26.52 -8.16
C ALA A 144 -1.80 25.59 -7.34
N ILE A 145 -2.25 24.35 -7.15
CA ILE A 145 -1.47 23.27 -6.56
C ILE A 145 -1.35 22.14 -7.60
N LYS A 146 -0.12 21.77 -7.95
CA LYS A 146 0.16 20.63 -8.85
C LYS A 146 0.96 19.58 -8.08
N GLN A 147 0.49 18.33 -8.12
CA GLN A 147 1.17 17.21 -7.45
C GLN A 147 0.96 15.90 -8.20
N THR A 148 1.88 14.97 -8.01
CA THR A 148 1.76 13.61 -8.56
C THR A 148 1.23 12.69 -7.47
N LEU A 149 0.15 11.96 -7.76
CA LEU A 149 -0.41 10.94 -6.88
C LEU A 149 -0.11 9.57 -7.48
N TYR A 150 0.61 8.72 -6.73
CA TYR A 150 0.91 7.36 -7.18
C TYR A 150 0.07 6.31 -6.44
N ARG A 151 0.20 6.26 -5.10
CA ARG A 151 -0.58 5.38 -4.23
C ARG A 151 -1.00 6.15 -2.99
N THR A 152 -2.27 6.51 -2.91
CA THR A 152 -2.86 7.14 -1.74
C THR A 152 -3.57 6.08 -0.89
N GLY A 153 -3.51 6.22 0.44
CA GLY A 153 -4.35 5.40 1.32
C GLY A 153 -5.83 5.68 1.06
N LYS A 154 -6.70 4.71 1.38
CA LYS A 154 -8.17 4.82 1.19
C LYS A 154 -8.79 6.05 1.87
N GLN A 155 -8.10 6.68 2.82
CA GLN A 155 -8.49 7.90 3.53
C GLN A 155 -7.29 8.86 3.62
N SER A 156 -6.81 9.32 2.46
CA SER A 156 -5.68 10.27 2.43
C SER A 156 -6.13 11.65 2.89
N VAL A 157 -5.67 12.09 4.07
CA VAL A 157 -5.88 13.46 4.58
C VAL A 157 -5.44 14.51 3.56
N LEU A 158 -4.39 14.23 2.78
CA LEU A 158 -3.93 15.11 1.70
C LEU A 158 -4.99 15.31 0.62
N VAL A 159 -5.71 14.27 0.23
CA VAL A 159 -6.73 14.37 -0.83
C VAL A 159 -7.90 15.24 -0.35
N ASN A 160 -8.27 15.14 0.93
CA ASN A 160 -9.33 15.95 1.51
C ASN A 160 -9.03 17.46 1.52
N TYR A 161 -7.74 17.85 1.49
CA TYR A 161 -7.37 19.26 1.41
C TYR A 161 -7.39 19.80 -0.03
N LEU A 162 -7.51 18.95 -1.04
CA LEU A 162 -7.43 19.32 -2.46
C LEU A 162 -8.80 19.35 -3.16
N ILE A 163 -9.87 19.10 -2.39
CA ILE A 163 -11.27 19.06 -2.82
C ILE A 163 -12.02 20.14 -2.05
#